data_AF-A0A7K9L4G4-F1
#
_entry.id   AF-A0A7K9L4G4-F1
#
_cell.length_a   1.000
_cell.length_b   1.000
_cell.length_c   1.000
_cell.angle_alpha   90.00
_cell.angle_beta   90.00
_cell.angle_gamma   90.00
#
_symmetry.space_group_name_H-M   'P 1'
#
loop_
_entity.id
_entity.type
_entity.pdbx_description
1 polymer ?
#
loop_
_entity_poly.entity_id
_entity_poly.type
_entity_poly.pdbx_seq_one_letter_code
_entity_poly.pdbx_strand_id
1 'polypeptide(L)'
;QAIDDDCNQTGQLLAAMLDWPQGTFASRVELEDGAVRVQREVDGGLETLRLRLPAVLTADLRLNEPRYATLPNIMVAKKKPLEVIPAADLGVSGGSPRLKVLQVQEPPARAGGEKVESVEALVEKLRQSGRI
;
A
#
# COMPACT_ATOMS: atom_id res chain seq x y z
N GLN A 1 -2.11 0.53 -0.38
CA GLN A 1 -2.48 0.00 0.95
C GLN A 1 -2.51 1.12 1.96
N ALA A 2 -3.48 1.11 2.88
CA ALA A 2 -3.44 1.96 4.07
C ALA A 2 -3.00 1.06 5.25
N ILE A 3 -2.16 1.60 6.15
CA ILE A 3 -1.51 0.80 7.21
C ILE A 3 -2.45 0.43 8.37
N ASP A 4 -3.65 1.00 8.36
CA ASP A 4 -4.70 0.77 9.35
C ASP A 4 -5.63 -0.38 8.94
N ASP A 5 -5.95 -0.51 7.65
CA ASP A 5 -6.82 -1.58 7.12
C ASP A 5 -6.07 -2.72 6.41
N ASP A 6 -4.84 -2.50 5.97
CA ASP A 6 -4.00 -3.41 5.18
C ASP A 6 -4.69 -4.02 3.95
N CYS A 7 -5.73 -3.38 3.42
CA CYS A 7 -6.61 -4.00 2.42
C CYS A 7 -6.02 -4.03 1.01
N ASN A 8 -5.19 -3.03 0.66
CA ASN A 8 -4.67 -2.85 -0.71
C ASN A 8 -5.74 -2.98 -1.81
N GLN A 9 -6.89 -2.29 -1.66
CA GLN A 9 -8.06 -2.43 -2.56
C GLN A 9 -8.46 -1.15 -3.31
N THR A 10 -8.39 0.00 -2.65
CA THR A 10 -8.99 1.26 -3.13
C THR A 10 -8.54 1.66 -4.53
N GLY A 11 -7.25 1.53 -4.84
CA GLY A 11 -6.71 1.90 -6.16
C GLY A 11 -7.26 1.02 -7.27
N GLN A 12 -7.31 -0.30 -7.07
CA GLN A 12 -7.82 -1.24 -8.07
C GLN A 12 -9.33 -1.09 -8.26
N LEU A 13 -10.09 -0.86 -7.18
CA LEU A 13 -11.53 -0.61 -7.25
C LEU A 13 -11.84 0.68 -8.02
N LEU A 14 -11.10 1.76 -7.75
CA LEU A 14 -11.24 3.02 -8.48
C LEU A 14 -10.98 2.84 -9.98
N ALA A 15 -9.90 2.12 -10.34
CA ALA A 15 -9.59 1.82 -11.73
C ALA A 15 -10.73 1.04 -12.42
N ALA A 16 -11.27 0.03 -11.74
CA ALA A 16 -12.38 -0.76 -12.26
C ALA A 16 -13.68 0.07 -12.41
N MET A 17 -13.99 0.95 -11.44
CA MET A 17 -15.18 1.81 -11.50
C MET A 17 -15.11 2.85 -12.63
N LEU A 18 -13.90 3.32 -12.97
CA LEU A 18 -13.67 4.27 -14.05
C LEU A 18 -13.46 3.61 -15.42
N ASP A 19 -13.33 2.28 -15.47
CA ASP A 19 -12.87 1.52 -16.64
C ASP A 19 -11.51 2.02 -17.17
N TRP A 20 -10.58 2.30 -16.25
CA TRP A 20 -9.24 2.81 -16.57
C TRP A 20 -8.16 1.74 -16.40
N PRO A 21 -7.11 1.76 -17.24
CA PRO A 21 -5.93 0.91 -17.02
C PRO A 21 -5.29 1.22 -15.67
N GLN A 22 -4.72 0.18 -15.04
CA GLN A 22 -4.08 0.29 -13.72
C GLN A 22 -2.64 -0.19 -13.72
N GLY A 23 -1.81 0.47 -12.90
CA GLY A 23 -0.44 0.05 -12.60
C GLY A 23 -0.23 0.04 -11.09
N THR A 24 -0.42 -1.13 -10.47
CA THR A 24 -0.21 -1.29 -9.02
C THR A 24 1.24 -1.59 -8.67
N PHE A 25 1.63 -1.29 -7.44
CA PHE A 25 2.98 -1.55 -6.92
C PHE A 25 4.07 -0.87 -7.75
N ALA A 26 3.80 0.35 -8.22
CA ALA A 26 4.72 1.09 -9.07
C ALA A 26 5.99 1.46 -8.30
N SER A 27 7.16 0.99 -8.76
CA SER A 27 8.49 1.38 -8.28
C SER A 27 9.24 2.33 -9.23
N ARG A 28 8.73 2.53 -10.46
CA ARG A 28 9.16 3.61 -11.36
C ARG A 28 8.00 4.05 -12.26
N VAL A 29 7.90 5.34 -12.51
CA VAL A 29 6.88 5.93 -13.39
C VAL A 29 7.53 6.92 -14.34
N GLU A 30 7.29 6.76 -15.64
CA GLU A 30 7.78 7.65 -16.70
C GLU A 30 6.61 8.06 -17.58
N LEU A 31 6.39 9.37 -17.72
CA LEU A 31 5.38 9.90 -18.63
C LEU A 31 5.89 9.83 -20.07
N GLU A 32 5.03 9.34 -20.96
CA GLU A 32 5.23 9.32 -22.40
C GLU A 32 4.09 10.11 -23.08
N ASP A 33 4.21 10.34 -24.40
CA ASP A 33 3.12 10.99 -25.13
C ASP A 33 1.86 10.09 -25.16
N GLY A 34 0.77 10.58 -24.55
CA GLY A 34 -0.50 9.87 -24.43
C GLY A 34 -0.48 8.60 -23.56
N ALA A 35 0.62 8.31 -22.86
CA ALA A 35 0.78 7.07 -22.10
C ALA A 35 1.67 7.24 -20.86
N VAL A 36 1.70 6.22 -20.02
CA VAL A 36 2.62 6.13 -18.89
C VAL A 36 3.29 4.76 -18.88
N ARG A 37 4.61 4.75 -18.74
CA ARG A 37 5.41 3.55 -18.53
C ARG A 37 5.59 3.37 -17.02
N VAL A 38 5.24 2.19 -16.54
CA VAL A 38 5.25 1.86 -15.11
C VAL A 38 6.04 0.59 -14.91
N GLN A 39 7.07 0.64 -14.06
CA GLN A 39 7.74 -0.54 -13.55
C GLN A 39 7.08 -0.93 -12.22
N ARG A 40 6.71 -2.20 -12.10
CA ARG A 40 5.98 -2.76 -10.97
C ARG A 40 6.84 -3.76 -10.23
N GLU A 41 6.70 -3.78 -8.91
CA GLU A 41 7.20 -4.87 -8.07
C GLU A 41 6.23 -6.05 -8.14
N VAL A 42 6.75 -7.23 -8.46
CA VAL A 42 6.04 -8.51 -8.45
C VAL A 42 6.89 -9.55 -7.71
N ASP A 43 6.31 -10.66 -7.27
CA ASP A 43 7.01 -11.64 -6.45
C ASP A 43 8.33 -12.17 -7.06
N GLY A 44 8.37 -12.27 -8.40
CA GLY A 44 9.54 -12.73 -9.16
C GLY A 44 10.52 -11.64 -9.60
N GLY A 45 10.29 -10.37 -9.24
CA GLY A 45 11.14 -9.25 -9.65
C GLY A 45 10.33 -8.06 -10.16
N LEU A 46 10.65 -7.59 -11.37
CA LEU A 46 10.09 -6.37 -11.95
C LEU A 46 9.31 -6.66 -13.23
N GLU A 47 8.15 -6.02 -13.36
CA GLU A 47 7.34 -6.04 -14.59
C GLU A 47 7.17 -4.62 -15.13
N THR A 48 7.41 -4.40 -16.41
CA THR A 48 7.22 -3.08 -17.04
C THR A 48 5.97 -3.09 -17.92
N LEU A 49 5.02 -2.20 -17.61
CA LEU A 49 3.80 -1.99 -18.38
C LEU A 49 3.80 -0.62 -19.07
N ARG A 50 3.10 -0.54 -20.20
CA ARG A 50 2.76 0.73 -20.85
C ARG A 50 1.25 0.90 -20.87
N LEU A 51 0.76 1.90 -20.15
CA LEU A 51 -0.67 2.16 -19.96
C LEU A 51 -1.07 3.41 -20.75
N ARG A 52 -2.21 3.38 -21.44
CA ARG A 52 -2.77 4.58 -22.09
C ARG A 52 -3.32 5.51 -21.02
N LEU A 53 -3.18 6.82 -21.19
CA LEU A 53 -3.82 7.78 -20.30
C LEU A 53 -5.29 8.00 -20.72
N PRO A 54 -6.22 8.21 -19.76
CA PRO A 54 -6.02 8.26 -18.31
C PRO A 54 -5.79 6.88 -17.67
N ALA A 55 -5.06 6.82 -16.55
CA ALA A 55 -4.71 5.59 -15.83
C ALA A 55 -4.68 5.80 -14.30
N VAL A 56 -4.90 4.73 -13.53
CA VAL A 56 -4.79 4.74 -12.06
C VAL A 56 -3.53 4.00 -11.62
N LEU A 57 -2.66 4.67 -10.85
CA LEU A 57 -1.43 4.07 -10.35
C LEU A 57 -1.46 3.98 -8.82
N THR A 58 -0.89 2.91 -8.25
CA THR A 58 -0.60 2.83 -6.81
C THR A 58 0.91 2.73 -6.60
N ALA A 59 1.43 3.57 -5.70
CA ALA A 59 2.86 3.66 -5.43
C ALA A 59 3.32 2.56 -4.47
N ASP A 60 4.43 1.90 -4.81
CA ASP A 60 5.20 1.09 -3.87
C ASP A 60 6.16 1.96 -3.05
N LEU A 61 6.62 1.46 -1.90
CA LEU A 61 7.61 2.14 -1.06
C LEU A 61 8.94 2.39 -1.79
N ARG A 62 9.27 1.58 -2.80
CA ARG A 62 10.49 1.74 -3.61
C ARG A 62 10.40 2.83 -4.67
N LEU A 63 9.22 3.44 -4.88
CA LEU A 63 9.02 4.43 -5.94
C LEU A 63 9.92 5.67 -5.77
N ASN A 64 10.00 6.19 -4.56
CA ASN A 64 10.79 7.38 -4.23
C ASN A 64 11.00 7.52 -2.72
N GLU A 65 11.84 8.48 -2.34
CA GLU A 65 11.98 8.95 -0.97
C GLU A 65 11.16 10.25 -0.78
N PRO A 66 10.10 10.25 0.05
CA PRO A 66 9.32 11.45 0.30
C PRO A 66 10.16 12.55 0.96
N ARG A 67 10.18 13.74 0.35
CA ARG A 67 10.88 14.90 0.93
C ARG A 67 10.16 15.46 2.16
N TYR A 68 10.92 16.06 3.07
CA TYR A 68 10.35 16.83 4.18
C TYR A 68 9.67 18.12 3.72
N ALA A 69 8.57 18.49 4.39
CA ALA A 69 7.93 19.78 4.22
C ALA A 69 8.70 20.87 4.98
N THR A 70 9.14 21.91 4.26
CA THR A 70 9.84 23.05 4.88
C THR A 70 8.86 23.97 5.61
N LEU A 71 9.32 24.67 6.65
CA LEU A 71 8.49 25.64 7.38
C LEU A 71 7.80 26.68 6.46
N PRO A 72 8.48 27.30 5.46
CA PRO A 72 7.82 28.18 4.51
C PRO A 72 6.68 27.50 3.74
N ASN A 73 6.90 26.26 3.29
CA ASN A 73 5.89 25.49 2.55
C ASN A 73 4.67 25.17 3.43
N ILE A 74 4.86 24.90 4.72
CA ILE A 74 3.77 24.69 5.68
C ILE A 74 2.94 25.97 5.84
N MET A 75 3.60 27.13 5.96
CA MET A 75 2.91 28.42 6.09
C MET A 75 2.12 28.79 4.82
N VAL A 76 2.65 28.47 3.64
CA VAL A 76 1.93 28.63 2.36
C VAL A 76 0.76 27.64 2.26
N ALA A 77 0.95 26.39 2.65
CA ALA A 77 -0.09 25.36 2.59
C ALA A 77 -1.32 25.72 3.44
N LYS A 78 -1.11 26.29 4.65
CA LYS A 78 -2.20 26.77 5.51
C LYS A 78 -3.08 27.86 4.88
N LYS A 79 -2.56 28.61 3.90
CA LYS A 79 -3.29 29.67 3.19
C LYS A 79 -4.01 29.16 1.93
N LYS A 80 -3.67 27.97 1.45
CA LYS A 80 -4.35 27.39 0.28
C LYS A 80 -5.79 27.04 0.68
N PRO A 81 -6.80 27.39 -0.13
CA PRO A 81 -8.16 26.97 0.12
C PRO A 81 -8.25 25.45 0.22
N LEU A 82 -8.87 24.95 1.29
CA LEU A 82 -9.24 23.54 1.44
C LEU A 82 -10.73 23.43 1.17
N GLU A 83 -11.07 22.96 -0.03
CA GLU A 83 -12.45 22.70 -0.39
C GLU A 83 -12.94 21.45 0.33
N VAL A 84 -14.09 21.56 0.99
CA VAL A 84 -14.74 20.45 1.68
C VAL A 84 -16.05 20.17 0.95
N ILE A 85 -16.07 19.07 0.20
CA ILE A 85 -17.24 18.63 -0.56
C ILE A 85 -17.92 17.48 0.19
N PRO A 86 -19.18 17.63 0.63
CA PRO A 86 -19.96 16.52 1.16
C PRO A 86 -20.10 15.39 0.15
N ALA A 87 -19.98 14.13 0.58
CA ALA A 87 -20.15 12.97 -0.29
C ALA A 87 -21.53 12.96 -1.01
N ALA A 88 -22.56 13.49 -0.34
CA ALA A 88 -23.91 13.63 -0.91
C ALA A 88 -23.94 14.49 -2.18
N ASP A 89 -23.08 15.51 -2.27
CA ASP A 89 -23.02 16.43 -3.40
C ASP A 89 -22.35 15.78 -4.63
N LEU A 90 -21.60 14.70 -4.42
CA LEU A 90 -20.99 13.89 -5.48
C LEU A 90 -21.91 12.77 -6.00
N GLY A 91 -23.17 12.72 -5.53
CA GLY A 91 -24.10 11.64 -5.89
C GLY A 91 -23.69 10.28 -5.34
N VAL A 92 -22.69 10.22 -4.46
CA VAL A 92 -22.28 9.01 -3.77
C VAL A 92 -23.11 8.92 -2.51
N SER A 93 -24.12 8.05 -2.53
CA SER A 93 -24.72 7.59 -1.27
C SER A 93 -23.58 6.96 -0.47
N GLY A 94 -23.25 7.50 0.71
CA GLY A 94 -22.24 6.92 1.60
C GLY A 94 -22.60 5.47 1.88
N GLY A 95 -22.11 4.57 1.03
CA GLY A 95 -22.72 3.27 0.81
C GLY A 95 -22.83 2.53 2.13
N SER A 96 -23.99 1.90 2.38
CA SER A 96 -24.11 1.04 3.56
C SER A 96 -22.96 0.04 3.52
N PRO A 97 -22.13 -0.04 4.59
CA PRO A 97 -21.00 -0.96 4.62
C PRO A 97 -21.46 -2.35 4.18
N ARG A 98 -20.85 -2.85 3.10
CA ARG A 98 -21.15 -4.20 2.58
C ARG A 98 -20.58 -5.29 3.50
N LEU A 99 -19.64 -4.91 4.36
CA LEU A 99 -19.01 -5.75 5.35
C LEU A 99 -19.26 -5.18 6.74
N LYS A 100 -19.48 -6.08 7.71
CA LYS A 100 -19.62 -5.74 9.12
C LYS A 100 -18.51 -6.43 9.90
N VAL A 101 -17.69 -5.64 10.59
CA VAL A 101 -16.71 -6.17 11.55
C VAL A 101 -17.48 -6.70 12.76
N LEU A 102 -17.36 -8.00 13.02
CA LEU A 102 -18.04 -8.65 14.15
C LEU A 102 -17.22 -8.58 15.42
N GLN A 103 -15.89 -8.71 15.30
CA GLN A 103 -14.98 -8.78 16.42
C GLN A 103 -13.57 -8.36 15.99
N VAL A 104 -12.86 -7.67 16.89
CA VAL A 104 -11.43 -7.38 16.78
C VAL A 104 -10.80 -7.83 18.09
N GLN A 105 -9.68 -8.56 18.01
CA GLN A 105 -8.94 -9.07 19.16
C GLN A 105 -7.46 -8.87 18.94
N GLU A 106 -6.71 -8.70 20.02
CA GLU A 106 -5.26 -8.66 19.96
C GLU A 106 -4.70 -10.03 19.53
N PRO A 107 -3.62 -10.06 18.74
CA PRO A 107 -2.95 -11.31 18.43
C PRO A 107 -2.36 -11.94 19.70
N PRO A 108 -2.22 -13.28 19.75
CA PRO A 108 -1.62 -13.94 20.90
C PRO A 108 -0.19 -13.46 21.12
N ALA A 109 0.17 -13.21 22.38
CA ALA A 109 1.53 -12.84 22.73
C ALA A 109 2.50 -13.95 22.29
N ARG A 110 3.65 -13.55 21.72
CA ARG A 110 4.71 -14.49 21.33
C ARG A 110 5.23 -15.22 22.57
N ALA A 111 5.29 -16.55 22.53
CA ALA A 111 5.91 -17.34 23.58
C ALA A 111 7.40 -16.96 23.74
N GLY A 112 7.90 -17.04 24.97
CA GLY A 112 9.32 -16.80 25.26
C GLY A 112 10.22 -17.72 24.44
N GLY A 113 11.30 -17.15 23.90
CA GLY A 113 12.36 -17.93 23.25
C GLY A 113 13.37 -18.48 24.26
N GLU A 114 14.12 -19.48 23.83
CA GLU A 114 15.28 -20.01 24.56
C GLU A 114 16.56 -19.42 23.97
N LYS A 115 17.50 -18.97 24.81
CA LYS A 115 18.86 -18.61 24.38
C LYS A 115 19.73 -19.85 24.51
N VAL A 116 20.56 -20.10 23.50
CA VAL A 116 21.50 -21.24 23.47
C VAL A 116 22.93 -20.72 23.36
N GLU A 117 23.85 -21.44 23.99
CA GLU A 117 25.27 -21.03 24.11
C GLU A 117 26.12 -21.43 22.89
N SER A 118 25.61 -22.29 21.99
CA SER A 118 26.35 -22.73 20.80
C SER A 118 25.46 -23.06 19.61
N VAL A 119 26.10 -23.19 18.44
CA VAL A 119 25.45 -23.59 17.18
C VAL A 119 24.95 -25.03 17.26
N GLU A 120 25.69 -25.93 17.90
CA GLU A 120 25.29 -27.33 18.10
C GLU A 120 24.00 -27.42 18.92
N ALA A 121 23.94 -26.68 20.03
CA ALA A 121 22.74 -26.59 20.87
C ALA A 121 21.55 -26.02 20.09
N LEU A 122 21.78 -25.02 19.22
CA LEU A 122 20.74 -24.49 18.35
C LEU A 122 20.21 -25.55 17.37
N VAL A 123 21.12 -26.23 16.65
CA VAL A 123 20.75 -27.26 15.67
C VAL A 123 20.01 -28.41 16.32
N GLU A 124 20.45 -28.84 17.52
CA GLU A 124 19.77 -29.88 18.28
C GLU A 124 18.34 -29.48 18.64
N LYS A 125 18.14 -28.26 19.16
CA LYS A 125 16.80 -27.73 19.49
C LYS A 125 15.90 -27.57 18.27
N LEU A 126 16.46 -27.18 17.13
CA LEU A 126 15.72 -27.08 15.87
C LEU A 126 15.30 -28.46 15.32
N ARG A 127 16.17 -29.47 15.43
CA ARG A 127 15.82 -30.87 15.10
C ARG A 127 14.73 -31.41 16.03
N GLN A 128 14.85 -31.20 17.34
CA GLN A 128 13.85 -31.62 18.33
C GLN A 128 12.48 -30.96 18.09
N SER A 129 12.46 -29.74 17.56
CA SER A 129 11.22 -29.01 17.22
C SER A 129 10.73 -29.24 15.78
N GLY A 130 11.38 -30.11 15.01
CA GLY A 130 10.98 -30.48 13.65
C GLY A 130 11.07 -29.33 12.63
N ARG A 131 11.92 -28.34 12.90
CA ARG A 131 12.12 -27.17 12.01
C ARG A 131 13.23 -27.39 10.99
N ILE A 132 14.10 -28.37 11.24
CA ILE A 132 15.15 -28.91 10.36
C ILE A 132 15.32 -30.41 10.59
#